data_AF-A0A6B2DH96-F1
#
_entry.id   AF-A0A6B2DH96-F1
#
_cell.length_a   1.000
_cell.length_b   1.000
_cell.length_c   1.000
_cell.angle_alpha   90.00
_cell.angle_beta   90.00
_cell.angle_gamma   90.00
#
_symmetry.space_group_name_H-M   'P 1'
#
loop_
_entity.id
_entity.type
_entity.pdbx_description
1 polymer ?
#
loop_
_entity_poly.entity_id
_entity_poly.type
_entity_poly.pdbx_seq_one_letter_code
_entity_poly.pdbx_strand_id
1 'polypeptide(L)'
;VVVLPGSRATVDDLAWLRERGLDTAVAARAAAGRPVLGICGGYQMLAESIVDDVESGAGPVSGLGLLPTRVAFAAEKVLARPSGEWRGNPVRAYEIHHGSVTAPTELESFLDGVRAGSVWGTMWHGAFENDAFRRAWLTEAAAQAGVGWTPVPDAPGFGELREEMLDKLADAIDEHLDAATLLALLERGAPAGLPFVPPGAP
;
A
#
# COMPACT_ATOMS: atom_id res chain seq x y z
N VAL A 1 -14.98 -3.05 -0.42
CA VAL A 1 -14.18 -1.87 -0.85
C VAL A 1 -13.27 -2.28 -2.00
N VAL A 2 -12.87 -1.37 -2.90
CA VAL A 2 -11.70 -1.58 -3.77
C VAL A 2 -10.52 -0.81 -3.17
N VAL A 3 -9.36 -1.45 -3.14
CA VAL A 3 -8.12 -0.85 -2.63
C VAL A 3 -7.14 -0.73 -3.79
N LEU A 4 -6.63 0.47 -4.02
CA LEU A 4 -5.48 0.76 -4.87
C LEU A 4 -4.26 0.87 -3.94
N PRO A 5 -3.43 -0.18 -3.86
CA PRO A 5 -2.20 -0.12 -3.09
C PRO A 5 -1.18 0.80 -3.78
N GLY A 6 -0.18 1.23 -3.01
CA GLY A 6 0.96 1.96 -3.56
C GLY A 6 1.98 1.02 -4.18
N SER A 7 2.61 1.49 -5.25
CA SER A 7 3.82 0.89 -5.81
C SER A 7 4.92 1.94 -5.92
N ARG A 8 6.10 1.52 -6.37
CA ARG A 8 7.22 2.41 -6.70
C ARG A 8 7.14 2.96 -8.15
N ALA A 9 6.09 2.61 -8.89
CA ALA A 9 5.96 2.93 -10.31
C ALA A 9 4.55 3.49 -10.58
N THR A 10 4.18 4.55 -9.86
CA THR A 10 2.82 5.10 -9.86
C THR A 10 2.30 5.41 -11.26
N VAL A 11 3.11 6.02 -12.12
CA VAL A 11 2.69 6.39 -13.48
C VAL A 11 2.53 5.16 -14.39
N ASP A 12 3.47 4.21 -14.32
CA ASP A 12 3.42 2.98 -15.13
C ASP A 12 2.24 2.10 -14.73
N ASP A 13 1.97 1.97 -13.42
CA ASP A 13 0.83 1.20 -12.93
C ASP A 13 -0.50 1.87 -13.28
N LEU A 14 -0.55 3.22 -13.31
CA LEU A 14 -1.71 3.94 -13.80
C LEU A 14 -1.95 3.68 -15.29
N ALA A 15 -0.88 3.66 -16.10
CA ALA A 15 -0.96 3.29 -17.51
C ALA A 15 -1.46 1.84 -17.68
N TRP A 16 -0.91 0.91 -16.90
CA TRP A 16 -1.34 -0.49 -16.90
C TRP A 16 -2.82 -0.65 -16.49
N LEU A 17 -3.29 0.08 -15.47
CA LEU A 17 -4.70 0.07 -15.08
C LEU A 17 -5.62 0.49 -16.24
N ARG A 18 -5.22 1.51 -17.00
CA ARG A 18 -5.94 2.00 -18.19
C ARG A 18 -5.92 0.98 -19.31
N GLU A 19 -4.76 0.38 -19.60
CA GLU A 19 -4.62 -0.65 -20.63
C GLU A 19 -5.50 -1.88 -20.36
N ARG A 20 -5.75 -2.19 -19.08
CA ARG A 20 -6.63 -3.28 -18.64
C ARG A 20 -8.10 -2.85 -18.47
N GLY A 21 -8.42 -1.57 -18.67
CA GLY A 21 -9.76 -1.02 -18.42
C GLY A 21 -10.19 -1.03 -16.94
N LEU A 22 -9.24 -1.23 -16.02
CA LEU A 22 -9.51 -1.29 -14.58
C LEU A 22 -9.79 0.11 -14.01
N ASP A 23 -9.21 1.16 -14.59
CA ASP A 23 -9.53 2.55 -14.31
C ASP A 23 -11.03 2.84 -14.44
N THR A 24 -11.67 2.34 -15.50
CA THR A 24 -13.11 2.51 -15.73
C THR A 24 -13.94 1.78 -14.67
N ALA A 25 -13.51 0.61 -14.23
CA ALA A 25 -14.18 -0.15 -13.17
C ALA A 25 -14.08 0.55 -11.81
N VAL A 26 -12.92 1.16 -11.52
CA VAL A 26 -12.72 1.97 -10.31
C VAL A 26 -13.59 3.22 -10.36
N ALA A 27 -13.60 3.94 -11.48
CA ALA A 27 -14.42 5.14 -11.66
C ALA A 27 -15.93 4.84 -11.55
N ALA A 28 -16.41 3.78 -12.20
CA ALA A 28 -17.81 3.34 -12.10
C ALA A 28 -18.20 2.99 -10.66
N ARG A 29 -17.27 2.37 -9.91
CA ARG A 29 -17.49 2.04 -8.50
C ARG A 29 -17.61 3.30 -7.64
N ALA A 30 -16.70 4.26 -7.81
CA ALA A 30 -16.73 5.54 -7.09
C ALA A 30 -18.00 6.33 -7.43
N ALA A 31 -18.40 6.37 -8.70
CA ALA A 31 -19.65 7.01 -9.15
C ALA A 31 -20.91 6.38 -8.54
N ALA A 32 -20.88 5.07 -8.26
CA ALA A 32 -21.94 4.37 -7.53
C ALA A 32 -21.90 4.62 -6.00
N GLY A 33 -21.05 5.53 -5.50
CA GLY A 33 -20.89 5.83 -4.08
C GLY A 33 -20.26 4.69 -3.27
N ARG A 34 -19.65 3.70 -3.93
CA ARG A 34 -19.09 2.52 -3.27
C ARG A 34 -17.63 2.78 -2.89
N PRO A 35 -17.16 2.33 -1.71
CA PRO A 35 -15.84 2.69 -1.22
C PRO A 35 -14.70 2.32 -2.17
N VAL A 36 -13.80 3.29 -2.37
CA VAL A 36 -12.49 3.19 -3.00
C VAL A 36 -11.45 3.77 -2.05
N LEU A 37 -10.36 3.05 -1.84
CA LEU A 37 -9.25 3.47 -0.99
C LEU A 37 -7.95 3.46 -1.79
N GLY A 38 -7.24 4.59 -1.83
CA GLY A 38 -5.88 4.67 -2.32
C GLY A 38 -4.88 4.79 -1.16
N ILE A 39 -3.79 4.03 -1.24
CA ILE A 39 -2.69 4.10 -0.27
C ILE A 39 -1.40 4.45 -1.04
N CYS A 40 -0.68 5.49 -0.62
CA CYS A 40 0.56 5.95 -1.25
C CYS A 40 0.44 6.12 -2.77
N GLY A 41 1.14 5.33 -3.59
CA GLY A 41 0.99 5.36 -5.05
C GLY A 41 -0.46 5.24 -5.53
N GLY A 42 -1.29 4.43 -4.87
CA GLY A 42 -2.71 4.35 -5.18
C GLY A 42 -3.51 5.61 -4.81
N TYR A 43 -3.12 6.34 -3.75
CA TYR A 43 -3.68 7.67 -3.46
C TYR A 43 -3.26 8.67 -4.54
N GLN A 44 -2.00 8.63 -4.96
CA GLN A 44 -1.50 9.49 -6.03
C GLN A 44 -2.23 9.24 -7.35
N MET A 45 -2.53 7.98 -7.70
CA MET A 45 -3.33 7.64 -8.88
C MET A 45 -4.74 8.23 -8.83
N LEU A 46 -5.34 8.40 -7.64
CA LEU A 46 -6.69 8.95 -7.50
C LEU A 46 -6.77 10.47 -7.73
N ALA A 47 -5.64 11.17 -7.73
CA ALA A 47 -5.55 12.61 -7.94
C ALA A 47 -6.07 13.06 -9.31
N GLU A 48 -6.29 14.37 -9.49
CA GLU A 48 -6.61 14.97 -10.78
C GLU A 48 -5.39 14.96 -11.72
N SER A 49 -4.24 15.30 -11.16
CA SER A 49 -2.99 15.44 -11.91
C SER A 49 -1.80 14.94 -11.11
N ILE A 50 -0.87 14.31 -11.82
CA ILE A 50 0.41 13.84 -11.32
C ILE A 50 1.51 14.51 -12.16
N VAL A 51 2.51 15.10 -11.53
CA VAL A 51 3.72 15.56 -12.20
C VAL A 51 4.86 14.69 -11.69
N ASP A 52 5.40 13.86 -12.57
CA ASP A 52 6.47 12.92 -12.23
C ASP A 52 7.67 13.07 -13.17
N ASP A 53 8.57 13.97 -12.78
CA ASP A 53 9.86 14.17 -13.44
C ASP A 53 10.98 13.31 -12.82
N VAL A 54 10.65 12.43 -11.86
CA VAL A 54 11.65 11.76 -11.00
C VAL A 54 11.63 10.24 -11.15
N GLU A 55 10.49 9.58 -10.93
CA GLU A 55 10.40 8.13 -10.98
C GLU A 55 10.19 7.63 -12.42
N SER A 56 9.21 8.17 -13.13
CA SER A 56 8.94 7.82 -14.54
C SER A 56 9.60 8.77 -15.54
N GLY A 57 9.82 10.03 -15.17
CA GLY A 57 10.27 11.07 -16.11
C GLY A 57 9.23 11.41 -17.20
N ALA A 58 7.96 11.01 -17.00
CA ALA A 58 6.88 11.23 -17.94
C ALA A 58 6.36 12.69 -17.94
N GLY A 59 6.72 13.47 -16.91
CA GLY A 59 6.22 14.83 -16.73
C GLY A 59 4.76 14.85 -16.27
N PRO A 60 3.90 15.75 -16.78
CA PRO A 60 2.52 15.86 -16.36
C PRO A 60 1.64 14.73 -16.94
N VAL A 61 0.97 14.00 -16.07
CA VAL A 61 0.05 12.90 -16.37
C VAL A 61 -1.28 13.14 -15.66
N SER A 62 -2.41 12.94 -16.34
CA SER A 62 -3.72 12.93 -15.67
C SER A 62 -3.83 11.74 -14.74
N GLY A 63 -4.32 11.94 -13.51
CA GLY A 63 -4.68 10.83 -12.63
C GLY A 63 -6.07 10.26 -13.00
N LEU A 64 -6.67 9.50 -12.08
CA LEU A 64 -8.05 9.00 -12.23
C LEU A 64 -9.10 10.08 -11.96
N GLY A 65 -8.72 11.21 -11.34
CA GLY A 65 -9.62 12.35 -11.09
C GLY A 65 -10.74 12.03 -10.11
N LEU A 66 -10.50 11.11 -9.16
CA LEU A 66 -11.49 10.69 -8.16
C LEU A 66 -11.36 11.44 -6.83
N LEU A 67 -10.21 12.07 -6.60
CA LEU A 67 -9.98 13.01 -5.51
C LEU A 67 -9.51 14.34 -6.12
N PRO A 68 -10.02 15.50 -5.64
CA PRO A 68 -9.60 16.81 -6.14
C PRO A 68 -8.25 17.20 -5.52
N THR A 69 -7.23 16.41 -5.81
CA THR A 69 -5.86 16.55 -5.30
C THR A 69 -4.87 16.59 -6.44
N ARG A 70 -3.65 17.07 -6.16
CA ARG A 70 -2.55 17.13 -7.13
C ARG A 70 -1.29 16.55 -6.53
N VAL A 71 -0.56 15.79 -7.35
CA VAL A 71 0.66 15.10 -6.95
C VAL A 71 1.85 15.72 -7.68
N ALA A 72 2.93 15.97 -6.94
CA ALA A 72 4.22 16.36 -7.51
C ALA A 72 5.32 15.49 -6.89
N PHE A 73 6.11 14.82 -7.74
CA PHE A 73 7.28 14.05 -7.33
C PHE A 73 8.50 14.95 -7.20
N ALA A 74 9.24 14.76 -6.12
CA ALA A 74 10.50 15.45 -5.87
C ALA A 74 11.63 14.45 -5.65
N ALA A 75 12.87 14.88 -5.94
CA ALA A 75 14.06 14.06 -5.74
C ALA A 75 14.25 13.68 -4.26
N GLU A 76 13.84 14.56 -3.33
CA GLU A 76 13.87 14.28 -1.91
C GLU A 76 12.83 13.22 -1.55
N LYS A 77 13.28 12.22 -0.81
CA LYS A 77 12.43 11.12 -0.35
C LYS A 77 11.95 11.38 1.06
N VAL A 78 10.64 11.33 1.27
CA VAL A 78 10.04 11.36 2.60
C VAL A 78 10.15 9.98 3.23
N LEU A 79 10.81 9.91 4.38
CA LEU A 79 10.95 8.73 5.22
C LEU A 79 10.57 9.10 6.65
N ALA A 80 9.44 8.61 7.14
CA ALA A 80 8.96 8.95 8.48
C ALA A 80 8.15 7.81 9.10
N ARG A 81 7.91 7.93 10.42
CA ARG A 81 7.04 7.02 11.19
C ARG A 81 6.00 7.84 11.95
N PRO A 82 5.03 8.44 11.24
CA PRO A 82 4.06 9.32 11.87
C PRO A 82 3.09 8.53 12.76
N SER A 83 2.49 9.25 13.68
CA SER A 83 1.37 8.79 14.47
C SER A 83 0.27 9.86 14.50
N GLY A 84 -0.96 9.40 14.67
CA GLY A 84 -2.13 10.26 14.74
C GLY A 84 -3.33 9.51 15.29
N GLU A 85 -4.51 10.02 15.00
CA GLU A 85 -5.77 9.43 15.43
C GLU A 85 -6.82 9.60 14.34
N TRP A 86 -7.69 8.59 14.19
CA TRP A 86 -8.88 8.70 13.36
C TRP A 86 -10.10 8.15 14.11
N ARG A 87 -11.12 9.00 14.28
CA ARG A 87 -12.37 8.66 15.01
C ARG A 87 -12.10 8.10 16.42
N GLY A 88 -11.15 8.67 17.16
CA GLY A 88 -10.78 8.19 18.50
C GLY A 88 -9.84 6.97 18.52
N ASN A 89 -9.47 6.42 17.36
CA ASN A 89 -8.57 5.27 17.27
C ASN A 89 -7.14 5.75 16.99
N PRO A 90 -6.15 5.44 17.84
CA PRO A 90 -4.77 5.78 17.56
C PRO A 90 -4.26 5.02 16.34
N VAL A 91 -3.48 5.71 15.51
CA VAL A 91 -2.91 5.17 14.27
C VAL A 91 -1.42 5.41 14.27
N ARG A 92 -0.64 4.35 14.06
CA ARG A 92 0.79 4.42 13.76
C ARG A 92 1.03 3.99 12.34
N ALA A 93 1.92 4.67 11.65
CA ALA A 93 2.18 4.44 10.24
C ALA A 93 3.65 4.64 9.90
N TYR A 94 3.98 4.44 8.63
CA TYR A 94 5.25 4.84 8.06
C TYR A 94 5.06 5.44 6.66
N GLU A 95 5.99 6.29 6.28
CA GLU A 95 6.02 6.99 4.98
C GLU A 95 7.32 6.63 4.26
N ILE A 96 7.21 6.35 2.95
CA ILE A 96 8.34 6.01 2.08
C ILE A 96 8.05 6.40 0.63
N HIS A 97 8.04 7.70 0.33
CA HIS A 97 7.60 8.18 -0.98
C HIS A 97 8.36 9.43 -1.46
N HIS A 98 8.37 9.61 -2.78
CA HIS A 98 8.85 10.82 -3.45
C HIS A 98 7.73 11.80 -3.79
N GLY A 99 6.52 11.28 -4.08
CA GLY A 99 5.36 12.10 -4.41
C GLY A 99 4.77 12.81 -3.19
N SER A 100 4.55 14.11 -3.30
CA SER A 100 3.80 14.93 -2.33
C SER A 100 2.39 15.18 -2.87
N VAL A 101 1.39 15.10 -2.00
CA VAL A 101 -0.01 15.36 -2.39
C VAL A 101 -0.48 16.66 -1.79
N THR A 102 -1.07 17.51 -2.62
CA THR A 102 -1.73 18.75 -2.21
C THR A 102 -3.23 18.60 -2.38
N ALA A 103 -3.98 19.05 -1.38
CA ALA A 103 -5.44 18.93 -1.34
C ALA A 103 -6.07 20.25 -0.85
N PRO A 104 -7.29 20.58 -1.31
CA PRO A 104 -8.08 21.67 -0.75
C PRO A 104 -8.39 21.44 0.74
N THR A 105 -8.42 22.53 1.51
CA THR A 105 -8.58 22.50 2.97
C THR A 105 -9.99 22.12 3.44
N GLU A 106 -10.99 22.24 2.56
CA GLU A 106 -12.40 21.98 2.82
C GLU A 106 -12.79 20.50 2.73
N LEU A 107 -11.89 19.65 2.24
CA LEU A 107 -12.13 18.21 2.21
C LEU A 107 -12.06 17.61 3.62
N GLU A 108 -12.82 16.54 3.83
CA GLU A 108 -12.71 15.77 5.06
C GLU A 108 -11.33 15.13 5.15
N SER A 109 -10.61 15.38 6.25
CA SER A 109 -9.30 14.77 6.48
C SER A 109 -9.42 13.26 6.74
N PHE A 110 -8.49 12.50 6.17
CA PHE A 110 -8.35 11.07 6.40
C PHE A 110 -6.87 10.75 6.61
N LEU A 111 -6.46 10.60 7.87
CA LEU A 111 -5.06 10.50 8.26
C LEU A 111 -4.28 11.73 7.74
N ASP A 112 -3.23 11.52 6.95
CA ASP A 112 -2.47 12.58 6.26
C ASP A 112 -3.09 13.02 4.92
N GLY A 113 -4.09 12.29 4.43
CA GLY A 113 -4.76 12.57 3.18
C GLY A 113 -6.20 13.02 3.39
N VAL A 114 -7.05 12.67 2.44
CA VAL A 114 -8.41 13.21 2.34
C VAL A 114 -9.42 12.16 1.96
N ARG A 115 -10.68 12.49 2.21
CA ARG A 115 -11.87 11.79 1.72
C ARG A 115 -12.72 12.75 0.90
N ALA A 116 -13.18 12.29 -0.25
CA ALA A 116 -14.26 12.91 -1.01
C ALA A 116 -15.36 11.86 -1.28
N GLY A 117 -16.49 11.98 -0.56
CA GLY A 117 -17.61 11.04 -0.68
C GLY A 117 -17.25 9.60 -0.33
N SER A 118 -17.09 8.75 -1.36
CA SER A 118 -16.73 7.32 -1.21
C SER A 118 -15.27 7.00 -1.48
N VAL A 119 -14.48 8.01 -1.83
CA VAL A 119 -13.08 7.86 -2.18
C VAL A 119 -12.23 8.36 -1.03
N TRP A 120 -11.27 7.56 -0.63
CA TRP A 120 -10.35 7.79 0.49
C TRP A 120 -8.91 7.70 -0.01
N GLY A 121 -8.04 8.56 0.48
CA GLY A 121 -6.63 8.59 0.09
C GLY A 121 -5.73 8.93 1.27
N THR A 122 -4.61 8.23 1.40
CA THR A 122 -3.60 8.42 2.46
C THR A 122 -2.21 8.02 1.96
N MET A 123 -1.15 8.71 2.37
CA MET A 123 0.24 8.28 2.11
C MET A 123 0.76 7.31 3.19
N TRP A 124 0.05 7.20 4.31
CA TRP A 124 0.44 6.37 5.45
C TRP A 124 0.33 4.87 5.15
N HIS A 125 1.49 4.25 4.92
CA HIS A 125 1.60 2.80 4.93
C HIS A 125 1.51 2.25 6.36
N GLY A 126 1.11 0.99 6.48
CA GLY A 126 0.95 0.33 7.79
C GLY A 126 -0.22 0.87 8.62
N ALA A 127 -0.91 1.93 8.20
CA ALA A 127 -2.06 2.48 8.95
C ALA A 127 -3.13 1.42 9.23
N PHE A 128 -3.42 0.54 8.26
CA PHE A 128 -4.38 -0.54 8.40
C PHE A 128 -3.88 -1.75 9.20
N GLU A 129 -2.65 -1.73 9.71
CA GLU A 129 -2.16 -2.71 10.68
C GLU A 129 -2.67 -2.43 12.09
N ASN A 130 -3.16 -1.19 12.34
CA ASN A 130 -3.78 -0.82 13.61
C ASN A 130 -5.20 -1.39 13.66
N ASP A 131 -5.40 -2.44 14.48
CA ASP A 131 -6.65 -3.22 14.50
C ASP A 131 -7.90 -2.41 14.79
N ALA A 132 -7.88 -1.55 15.81
CA ALA A 132 -9.04 -0.74 16.20
C ALA A 132 -9.44 0.23 15.08
N PHE A 133 -8.46 0.94 14.51
CA PHE A 133 -8.65 1.80 13.34
C PHE A 133 -9.20 1.02 12.14
N ARG A 134 -8.57 -0.10 11.76
CA ARG A 134 -9.00 -0.92 10.61
C ARG A 134 -10.43 -1.39 10.77
N ARG A 135 -10.81 -1.86 11.97
CA ARG A 135 -12.18 -2.33 12.26
C ARG A 135 -13.20 -1.18 12.22
N ALA A 136 -12.85 -0.02 12.76
CA ALA A 136 -13.70 1.17 12.69
C ALA A 136 -13.91 1.62 11.24
N TRP A 137 -12.84 1.70 10.45
CA TRP A 137 -12.93 2.09 9.04
C TRP A 137 -13.69 1.07 8.20
N LEU A 138 -13.49 -0.23 8.41
CA LEU A 138 -14.24 -1.28 7.71
C LEU A 138 -15.74 -1.21 8.03
N THR A 139 -16.11 -0.84 9.25
CA THR A 139 -17.52 -0.60 9.62
C THR A 139 -18.11 0.54 8.79
N GLU A 140 -17.40 1.67 8.67
CA GLU A 140 -17.86 2.82 7.87
C GLU A 140 -17.91 2.48 6.38
N ALA A 141 -16.89 1.79 5.85
CA ALA A 141 -16.86 1.34 4.46
C ALA A 141 -17.98 0.33 4.15
N ALA A 142 -18.31 -0.57 5.08
CA ALA A 142 -19.40 -1.52 4.91
C ALA A 142 -20.77 -0.83 4.89
N ALA A 143 -21.00 0.09 5.83
CA ALA A 143 -22.20 0.91 5.85
C ALA A 143 -22.38 1.70 4.55
N GLN A 144 -21.31 2.33 4.07
CA GLN A 144 -21.31 3.05 2.79
C GLN A 144 -21.57 2.13 1.58
N ALA A 145 -21.07 0.90 1.62
CA ALA A 145 -21.32 -0.09 0.57
C ALA A 145 -22.72 -0.74 0.67
N GLY A 146 -23.51 -0.43 1.71
CA GLY A 146 -24.81 -1.06 1.96
C GLY A 146 -24.71 -2.54 2.31
N VAL A 147 -23.58 -2.98 2.89
CA VAL A 147 -23.37 -4.38 3.27
C VAL A 147 -23.34 -4.52 4.79
N GLY A 148 -24.03 -5.53 5.31
CA GLY A 148 -23.95 -5.89 6.72
C GLY A 148 -22.57 -6.47 7.03
N TRP A 149 -21.79 -5.78 7.85
CA TRP A 149 -20.51 -6.26 8.34
C TRP A 149 -20.29 -5.78 9.76
N THR A 150 -19.74 -6.65 10.60
CA THR A 150 -19.31 -6.33 11.95
C THR A 150 -18.00 -7.06 12.23
N PRO A 151 -17.05 -6.44 12.95
CA PRO A 151 -15.83 -7.13 13.35
C PRO A 151 -16.19 -8.31 14.25
N VAL A 152 -15.49 -9.43 14.07
CA VAL A 152 -15.61 -10.59 14.97
C VAL A 152 -14.97 -10.21 16.31
N PRO A 153 -15.71 -10.30 17.44
CA PRO A 153 -15.13 -10.08 18.76
C PRO A 153 -13.93 -11.00 18.98
N ASP A 154 -12.88 -10.46 19.61
CA ASP A 154 -11.68 -11.20 20.01
C ASP A 154 -10.93 -11.93 18.87
N ALA A 155 -11.23 -11.61 17.61
CA ALA A 155 -10.43 -12.10 16.49
C ALA A 155 -8.97 -11.61 16.62
N PRO A 156 -7.99 -12.47 16.26
CA PRO A 156 -6.58 -12.14 16.39
C PRO A 156 -6.24 -10.87 15.60
N GLY A 157 -5.33 -10.09 16.18
CA GLY A 157 -4.89 -8.83 15.59
C GLY A 157 -3.94 -9.05 14.41
N PHE A 158 -3.59 -7.97 13.70
CA PHE A 158 -2.60 -8.05 12.64
C PHE A 158 -1.25 -8.59 13.14
N GLY A 159 -0.78 -8.08 14.29
CA GLY A 159 0.52 -8.45 14.85
C GLY A 159 0.61 -9.93 15.18
N GLU A 160 -0.44 -10.48 15.81
CA GLU A 160 -0.52 -11.91 16.16
C GLU A 160 -0.54 -12.80 14.92
N LEU A 161 -1.40 -12.48 13.93
CA LEU A 161 -1.47 -13.23 12.67
C LEU A 161 -0.15 -13.16 11.88
N ARG A 162 0.54 -12.02 11.94
CA ARG A 162 1.84 -11.85 11.29
C ARG A 162 2.91 -12.71 11.96
N GLU A 163 2.93 -12.76 13.29
CA GLU A 163 3.87 -13.61 14.03
C GLU A 163 3.63 -15.09 13.71
N GLU A 164 2.36 -15.52 13.75
CA GLU A 164 1.99 -16.91 13.41
C GLU A 164 2.42 -17.28 11.98
N MET A 165 2.34 -16.35 11.03
CA MET A 165 2.81 -16.57 9.66
C MET A 165 4.35 -16.67 9.58
N LEU A 166 5.07 -15.87 10.36
CA LEU A 166 6.53 -15.92 10.41
C LEU A 166 7.02 -17.21 11.05
N ASP A 167 6.38 -17.65 12.14
CA ASP A 167 6.69 -18.93 12.79
C ASP A 167 6.46 -20.11 11.85
N LYS A 168 5.35 -20.14 11.12
CA LYS A 168 5.10 -21.18 10.09
C LYS A 168 6.17 -21.22 9.01
N LEU A 169 6.70 -20.07 8.60
CA LEU A 169 7.79 -20.03 7.63
C LEU A 169 9.10 -20.54 8.23
N ALA A 170 9.39 -20.18 9.49
CA ALA A 170 10.55 -20.68 10.21
C ALA A 170 10.50 -22.21 10.37
N ASP A 171 9.36 -22.75 10.81
CA ASP A 171 9.14 -24.19 10.95
C ASP A 171 9.35 -24.92 9.62
N ALA A 172 8.84 -24.38 8.51
CA ALA A 172 9.02 -24.96 7.19
C ALA A 172 10.49 -24.95 6.73
N ILE A 173 11.26 -23.92 7.10
CA ILE A 173 12.71 -23.87 6.84
C ILE A 173 13.41 -24.96 7.66
N ASP A 174 13.11 -25.07 8.96
CA ASP A 174 13.73 -26.06 9.83
C ASP A 174 13.38 -27.50 9.44
N GLU A 175 12.15 -27.75 8.97
CA GLU A 175 11.70 -29.09 8.57
C GLU A 175 12.25 -29.50 7.19
N HIS A 176 12.36 -28.56 6.26
CA HIS A 176 12.60 -28.88 4.84
C HIS A 176 13.93 -28.38 4.27
N LEU A 177 14.70 -27.58 5.01
CA LEU A 177 16.02 -27.12 4.59
C LEU A 177 17.09 -27.51 5.61
N ASP A 178 18.27 -27.85 5.11
CA ASP A 178 19.47 -27.95 5.95
C ASP A 178 19.99 -26.53 6.24
N ALA A 179 19.31 -25.86 7.17
CA ALA A 179 19.64 -24.50 7.60
C ALA A 179 21.10 -24.40 8.09
N ALA A 180 21.62 -25.45 8.74
CA ALA A 180 22.99 -25.50 9.22
C ALA A 180 24.01 -25.47 8.08
N THR A 181 23.77 -26.23 7.01
CA THR A 181 24.63 -26.20 5.81
C THR A 181 24.54 -24.85 5.09
N LEU A 182 23.34 -24.26 4.96
CA LEU A 182 23.18 -22.93 4.36
C LEU A 182 23.93 -21.85 5.15
N LEU A 183 23.80 -21.86 6.48
CA LEU A 183 24.53 -20.95 7.36
C LEU A 183 26.04 -21.15 7.24
N ALA A 184 26.51 -22.40 7.20
CA ALA A 184 27.92 -22.69 7.00
C ALA A 184 28.45 -22.15 5.67
N LEU A 185 27.67 -22.25 4.58
CA LEU A 185 28.02 -21.69 3.27
C LEU A 185 28.08 -20.15 3.29
N LEU A 186 27.15 -19.49 3.97
CA LEU A 186 27.14 -18.03 4.11
C LEU A 186 28.35 -17.52 4.91
N GLU A 187 28.69 -18.22 5.99
CA GLU A 187 29.79 -17.83 6.89
C GLU A 187 31.17 -18.16 6.34
N ARG A 188 31.32 -19.33 5.70
CA ARG A 188 32.63 -19.90 5.34
C ARG A 188 32.87 -19.96 3.85
N GLY A 189 31.88 -19.60 3.04
CA GLY A 189 31.92 -19.72 1.59
C GLY A 189 31.73 -21.16 1.10
N ALA A 190 31.72 -21.32 -0.22
CA ALA A 190 31.63 -22.63 -0.85
C ALA A 190 32.86 -23.50 -0.49
N PRO A 191 32.66 -24.81 -0.22
CA PRO A 191 33.77 -25.74 -0.03
C PRO A 191 34.79 -25.66 -1.16
N ALA A 192 36.07 -25.74 -0.80
CA ALA A 192 37.15 -25.79 -1.78
C ALA A 192 37.07 -27.09 -2.61
N GLY A 193 37.50 -27.03 -3.88
CA GLY A 193 37.56 -28.19 -4.77
C GLY A 193 36.23 -28.56 -5.44
N LEU A 194 35.18 -27.75 -5.30
CA LEU A 194 33.95 -27.92 -6.07
C LEU A 194 34.16 -27.57 -7.55
N PRO A 195 33.50 -28.28 -8.48
CA PRO A 195 33.52 -27.91 -9.90
C PRO A 195 32.99 -26.49 -10.10
N PHE A 196 33.71 -25.68 -10.86
CA PHE A 196 33.22 -24.37 -11.26
C PHE A 196 32.19 -24.51 -12.39
N VAL A 197 30.97 -24.04 -12.15
CA VAL A 197 29.95 -23.89 -13.20
C VAL A 197 29.91 -22.42 -13.62
N PRO A 198 30.35 -22.08 -14.85
CA PRO A 198 30.27 -20.70 -15.32
C PRO A 198 28.81 -20.23 -15.40
N PRO A 199 28.50 -18.98 -14.99
CA PRO A 199 27.16 -18.44 -15.16
C PRO A 199 26.76 -18.46 -16.64
N GLY A 200 25.62 -19.09 -16.97
CA GLY A 200 25.08 -19.14 -18.33
C GLY A 200 25.57 -20.30 -19.22
N ALA A 201 26.03 -21.42 -18.63
CA ALA A 201 26.15 -22.66 -19.40
C ALA A 201 24.76 -23.05 -19.99
N PRO A 202 24.70 -23.52 -21.24
CA PRO A 202 23.45 -23.72 -22.00
C PRO A 202 22.49 -24.75 -21.39
#